data_AF-A0A0A0QSZ9-F1
#
_entry.id   AF-A0A0A0QSZ9-F1
#
_cell.length_a   1.000
_cell.length_b   1.000
_cell.length_c   1.000
_cell.angle_alpha   90.00
_cell.angle_beta   90.00
_cell.angle_gamma   90.00
#
_symmetry.space_group_name_H-M   'P 1'
#
loop_
_entity.id
_entity.type
_entity.pdbx_description
1 polymer ?
#
loop_
_entity_poly.entity_id
_entity_poly.type
_entity_poly.pdbx_seq_one_letter_code
_entity_poly.pdbx_strand_id
1 'polypeptide(L)'
;ILTAFKDCLDPSQKATCDREFSFKNSVASVWTSRVCCDSDFCNSGDLKVPPSDNTPNGYKCEDCFNDQSTDPCTETGVVQCTGKQNACAGFSGIASRADEAGREYTVKGCTTQDFCKLGIFNLAGLQVYDYGLKCAPALKA
;
A
#
# COMPACT_ATOMS: atom_id res chain seq x y z
N ILE A 1 -12.29 5.82 -3.28
CA ILE A 1 -12.23 6.26 -4.70
C ILE A 1 -11.53 5.15 -5.48
N LEU A 2 -12.08 4.73 -6.62
CA LEU A 2 -11.46 3.77 -7.53
C LEU A 2 -10.81 4.53 -8.68
N THR A 3 -9.52 4.33 -8.88
CA THR A 3 -8.75 4.99 -9.95
C THR A 3 -8.10 3.93 -10.82
N ALA A 4 -8.17 4.10 -12.13
CA ALA A 4 -7.74 3.10 -13.08
C ALA A 4 -7.16 3.83 -14.31
N PHE A 5 -5.94 3.47 -14.73
CA PHE A 5 -5.22 4.15 -15.80
C PHE A 5 -4.39 3.15 -16.63
N LYS A 6 -3.99 3.58 -17.82
CA LYS A 6 -3.12 2.83 -18.74
C LYS A 6 -2.00 3.76 -19.19
N ASP A 7 -0.77 3.26 -19.14
CA ASP A 7 0.42 4.02 -19.54
C ASP A 7 1.56 3.05 -19.89
N CYS A 8 2.66 3.58 -20.39
CA CYS A 8 3.95 2.91 -20.47
C CYS A 8 4.59 2.81 -19.08
N LEU A 9 5.20 1.67 -18.79
CA LEU A 9 5.89 1.47 -17.51
C LEU A 9 7.33 1.97 -17.59
N ASP A 10 7.79 2.67 -16.55
CA ASP A 10 9.22 2.91 -16.35
C ASP A 10 9.96 1.56 -16.19
N PRO A 11 11.01 1.27 -16.98
CA PRO A 11 11.76 0.01 -16.88
C PRO A 11 12.27 -0.32 -15.48
N SER A 12 12.59 0.69 -14.65
CA SER A 12 12.99 0.50 -13.25
C SER A 12 11.90 -0.12 -12.39
N GLN A 13 10.64 0.03 -12.78
CA GLN A 13 9.46 -0.47 -12.09
C GLN A 13 9.00 -1.84 -12.59
N LYS A 14 9.74 -2.50 -13.51
CA LYS A 14 9.38 -3.82 -14.05
C LYS A 14 9.17 -4.88 -12.97
N ALA A 15 9.86 -4.77 -11.84
CA ALA A 15 9.69 -5.68 -10.71
C ALA A 15 8.29 -5.62 -10.07
N THR A 16 7.50 -4.58 -10.34
CA THR A 16 6.15 -4.36 -9.78
C THR A 16 5.03 -4.98 -10.61
N CYS A 17 5.35 -5.53 -11.78
CA CYS A 17 4.38 -6.15 -12.67
C CYS A 17 3.74 -7.39 -12.06
N ASP A 18 2.42 -7.52 -12.26
CA ASP A 18 1.56 -8.60 -11.77
C ASP A 18 1.57 -8.76 -10.24
N ARG A 19 1.91 -7.67 -9.54
CA ARG A 19 1.93 -7.60 -8.09
C ARG A 19 0.83 -6.70 -7.55
N GLU A 20 0.51 -6.95 -6.29
CA GLU A 20 -0.47 -6.21 -5.52
C GLU A 20 0.21 -5.57 -4.31
N PHE A 21 0.00 -4.28 -4.17
CA PHE A 21 0.49 -3.47 -3.07
C PHE A 21 -0.71 -3.01 -2.28
N SER A 22 -0.76 -3.31 -0.99
CA SER A 22 -1.83 -2.80 -0.14
C SER A 22 -1.32 -2.41 1.22
N PHE A 23 -2.00 -1.46 1.84
CA PHE A 23 -1.85 -1.10 3.23
C PHE A 23 -3.24 -0.93 3.84
N LYS A 24 -3.44 -1.46 5.04
CA LYS A 24 -4.70 -1.38 5.76
C LYS A 24 -4.45 -1.26 7.25
N ASN A 25 -5.12 -0.31 7.88
CA ASN A 25 -5.24 -0.22 9.32
C ASN A 25 -6.73 0.00 9.68
N SER A 26 -7.05 0.38 10.91
CA SER A 26 -8.45 0.61 11.34
C SER A 26 -9.12 1.84 10.71
N VAL A 27 -8.35 2.80 10.21
CA VAL A 27 -8.83 4.11 9.72
C VAL A 27 -8.82 4.19 8.20
N ALA A 28 -7.78 3.63 7.58
CA ALA A 28 -7.47 3.79 6.17
C ALA A 28 -7.14 2.45 5.51
N SER A 29 -7.54 2.34 4.24
CA SER A 29 -7.16 1.23 3.37
C SER A 29 -6.84 1.75 1.98
N VAL A 30 -5.72 1.28 1.44
CA VAL A 30 -5.27 1.55 0.08
C VAL A 30 -4.77 0.27 -0.53
N TRP A 31 -5.06 0.08 -1.81
CA TRP A 31 -4.54 -1.03 -2.58
C TRP A 31 -4.32 -0.59 -4.02
N THR A 32 -3.36 -1.20 -4.67
CA THR A 32 -3.13 -1.07 -6.11
C THR A 32 -2.64 -2.40 -6.67
N SER A 33 -3.00 -2.67 -7.91
CA SER A 33 -2.51 -3.80 -8.67
C SER A 33 -2.05 -3.29 -10.03
N ARG A 34 -0.97 -3.87 -10.54
CA ARG A 34 -0.45 -3.54 -11.86
C ARG A 34 -0.36 -4.78 -12.72
N VAL A 35 -0.84 -4.66 -13.95
CA VAL A 35 -0.65 -5.66 -15.02
C VAL A 35 0.24 -5.04 -16.08
N CYS A 36 1.21 -5.80 -16.57
CA CYS A 36 2.18 -5.33 -17.56
C CYS A 36 2.20 -6.23 -18.79
N CYS A 37 2.67 -5.67 -19.89
CA CYS A 37 2.90 -6.39 -21.13
C CYS A 37 4.00 -5.66 -21.94
N ASP A 38 4.63 -6.38 -22.88
CA ASP A 38 5.86 -5.93 -23.57
C ASP A 38 5.73 -6.08 -25.10
N SER A 39 4.59 -5.63 -25.63
CA SER A 39 4.37 -5.53 -27.09
C SER A 39 3.53 -4.29 -27.40
N ASP A 40 3.59 -3.83 -28.65
CA ASP A 40 2.85 -2.64 -29.06
C ASP A 40 1.34 -2.79 -28.80
N PHE A 41 0.75 -1.75 -28.20
CA PHE A 41 -0.67 -1.68 -27.84
C PHE A 41 -1.20 -2.88 -27.04
N CYS A 42 -0.34 -3.59 -26.30
CA CYS A 42 -0.72 -4.79 -25.54
C CYS A 42 -1.71 -4.51 -24.40
N ASN A 43 -1.73 -3.28 -23.89
CA ASN A 43 -2.70 -2.81 -22.90
C ASN A 43 -3.96 -2.24 -23.56
N SER A 44 -4.20 -2.48 -24.85
CA SER A 44 -5.45 -2.13 -25.55
C SER A 44 -6.64 -2.94 -25.01
N GLY A 45 -7.87 -2.44 -25.23
CA GLY A 45 -9.10 -3.08 -24.75
C GLY A 45 -9.66 -2.49 -23.46
N ASP A 46 -10.59 -3.20 -22.82
CA ASP A 46 -11.21 -2.74 -21.58
C ASP A 46 -10.29 -2.95 -20.38
N LEU A 47 -10.23 -1.96 -19.49
CA LEU A 47 -9.53 -2.11 -18.22
C LEU A 47 -10.39 -2.96 -17.27
N LYS A 48 -9.85 -4.10 -16.83
CA LYS A 48 -10.48 -4.92 -15.80
C LYS A 48 -9.85 -4.58 -14.45
N VAL A 49 -10.65 -4.02 -13.56
CA VAL A 49 -10.23 -3.73 -12.20
C VAL A 49 -10.62 -4.91 -11.32
N PRO A 50 -9.66 -5.66 -10.74
CA PRO A 50 -10.00 -6.73 -9.83
C PRO A 50 -10.69 -6.15 -8.58
N PRO A 51 -11.67 -6.84 -7.99
CA PRO A 51 -12.25 -6.40 -6.73
C PRO A 51 -11.20 -6.48 -5.62
N SER A 52 -11.27 -5.58 -4.63
CA SER A 52 -10.44 -5.70 -3.43
C SER A 52 -10.86 -6.92 -2.61
N ASP A 53 -9.89 -7.74 -2.23
CA ASP A 53 -10.13 -8.88 -1.36
C ASP A 53 -10.06 -8.46 0.11
N ASN A 54 -11.24 -8.22 0.68
CA ASN A 54 -11.41 -7.85 2.09
C ASN A 54 -11.68 -9.06 3.00
N THR A 55 -11.50 -10.28 2.49
CA THR A 55 -11.69 -11.50 3.28
C THR A 55 -10.61 -11.60 4.34
N PRO A 56 -10.95 -11.75 5.64
CA PRO A 56 -9.95 -11.97 6.69
C PRO A 56 -9.11 -13.20 6.39
N ASN A 57 -7.78 -13.06 6.45
CA ASN A 57 -6.85 -14.12 6.05
C ASN A 57 -6.18 -14.83 7.24
N GLY A 58 -6.62 -14.55 8.46
CA GLY A 58 -6.09 -15.15 9.68
C GLY A 58 -4.75 -14.57 10.15
N TYR A 59 -4.34 -13.41 9.63
CA TYR A 59 -3.22 -12.63 10.15
C TYR A 59 -3.69 -11.35 10.85
N LYS A 60 -2.88 -10.86 11.80
CA LYS A 60 -3.10 -9.60 12.51
C LYS A 60 -1.80 -8.81 12.68
N CYS A 61 -1.95 -7.50 12.78
CA CYS A 61 -0.88 -6.54 13.01
C CYS A 61 -1.28 -5.53 14.08
N GLU A 62 -0.29 -4.91 14.72
CA GLU A 62 -0.51 -3.68 15.51
C GLU A 62 -1.15 -2.60 14.64
N ASP A 63 -2.03 -1.84 15.26
CA ASP A 63 -2.82 -0.80 14.61
C ASP A 63 -2.55 0.55 15.27
N CYS A 64 -2.32 1.57 14.43
CA CYS A 64 -2.33 2.96 14.86
C CYS A 64 -2.49 3.89 13.65
N PHE A 65 -2.95 5.12 13.92
CA PHE A 65 -3.05 6.19 12.94
C PHE A 65 -2.88 7.56 13.60
N ASN A 66 -1.97 8.37 13.08
CA ASN A 66 -1.80 9.80 13.39
C ASN A 66 -1.46 10.52 12.08
N ASP A 67 -2.17 11.59 11.73
CA ASP A 67 -1.98 12.42 10.53
C ASP A 67 -1.55 13.87 10.86
N GLN A 68 -1.05 14.09 12.08
CA GLN A 68 -0.63 15.40 12.60
C GLN A 68 0.81 15.43 13.09
N SER A 69 1.48 14.28 13.20
CA SER A 69 2.86 14.18 13.69
C SER A 69 3.54 12.91 13.15
N THR A 70 4.86 12.98 12.99
CA THR A 70 5.74 11.82 12.73
C THR A 70 6.17 11.07 13.99
N ASP A 71 5.78 11.52 15.18
CA ASP A 71 6.08 10.83 16.43
C ASP A 71 5.42 9.45 16.48
N PRO A 72 6.01 8.48 17.22
CA PRO A 72 5.37 7.20 17.45
C PRO A 72 3.93 7.37 17.95
N CYS A 73 2.99 6.85 17.17
CA CYS A 73 1.59 6.79 17.52
C CYS A 73 1.37 5.86 18.72
N THR A 74 0.39 6.19 19.57
CA THR A 74 -0.11 5.25 20.57
C THR A 74 -0.87 4.13 19.86
N GLU A 75 -0.51 2.88 20.13
CA GLU A 75 -1.21 1.73 19.56
C GLU A 75 -2.66 1.70 20.04
N THR A 76 -3.58 1.67 19.08
CA THR A 76 -5.03 1.64 19.33
C THR A 76 -5.55 0.22 19.45
N GLY A 77 -4.76 -0.78 19.07
CA GLY A 77 -5.09 -2.20 19.18
C GLY A 77 -4.44 -3.02 18.08
N VAL A 78 -5.21 -3.98 17.56
CA VAL A 78 -4.81 -4.84 16.44
C VAL A 78 -5.79 -4.74 15.28
N VAL A 79 -5.29 -4.84 14.05
CA VAL A 79 -6.08 -4.91 12.82
C VAL A 79 -6.00 -6.31 12.23
N GLN A 80 -7.14 -6.83 11.77
CA GLN A 80 -7.22 -8.09 11.02
C GLN A 80 -6.84 -7.86 9.56
N CYS A 81 -5.83 -8.60 9.10
CA CYS A 81 -5.34 -8.55 7.74
C CYS A 81 -6.29 -9.27 6.78
N THR A 82 -6.31 -8.82 5.53
CA THR A 82 -7.23 -9.33 4.51
C THR A 82 -6.51 -9.69 3.22
N GLY A 83 -7.11 -10.58 2.43
CA GLY A 83 -6.58 -11.00 1.13
C GLY A 83 -5.13 -11.46 1.22
N LYS A 84 -4.24 -10.83 0.44
CA LYS A 84 -2.81 -11.20 0.35
C LYS A 84 -1.92 -10.55 1.42
N GLN A 85 -2.48 -9.82 2.37
CA GLN A 85 -1.70 -9.11 3.40
C GLN A 85 -1.09 -10.08 4.41
N ASN A 86 0.23 -10.26 4.35
CA ASN A 86 0.96 -11.22 5.18
C ASN A 86 2.16 -10.60 5.91
N ALA A 87 2.26 -9.27 5.93
CA ALA A 87 3.26 -8.52 6.66
C ALA A 87 2.61 -7.37 7.45
N CYS A 88 3.28 -6.91 8.50
CA CYS A 88 2.97 -5.68 9.22
C CYS A 88 3.94 -4.59 8.80
N ALA A 89 3.44 -3.38 8.59
CA ALA A 89 4.24 -2.21 8.31
C ALA A 89 3.98 -1.10 9.31
N GLY A 90 5.04 -0.40 9.72
CA GLY A 90 4.99 0.88 10.39
C GLY A 90 5.64 1.95 9.51
N PHE A 91 4.89 3.01 9.20
CA PHE A 91 5.36 4.18 8.46
C PHE A 91 5.37 5.39 9.39
N SER A 92 6.42 6.20 9.31
CA SER A 92 6.50 7.54 9.91
C SER A 92 7.17 8.46 8.90
N GLY A 93 6.57 9.60 8.58
CA GLY A 93 7.10 10.55 7.59
C GLY A 93 6.02 11.42 6.95
N ILE A 94 6.36 12.10 5.86
CA ILE A 94 5.42 12.97 5.15
C ILE A 94 4.80 12.22 3.97
N ALA A 95 3.49 12.30 3.83
CA ALA A 95 2.79 11.78 2.65
C ALA A 95 1.83 12.83 2.06
N SER A 96 1.67 12.80 0.74
CA SER A 96 0.69 13.60 0.01
C SER A 96 0.01 12.79 -1.08
N ARG A 97 -1.21 13.20 -1.41
CA ARG A 97 -1.88 12.83 -2.67
C ARG A 97 -1.64 13.92 -3.69
N ALA A 98 -1.88 13.61 -4.97
CA ALA A 98 -1.86 14.62 -6.02
C ALA A 98 -2.81 15.78 -5.64
N ASP A 99 -2.33 17.02 -5.85
CA ASP A 99 -3.02 18.26 -5.52
C ASP A 99 -3.32 18.50 -4.02
N GLU A 100 -2.73 17.72 -3.12
CA GLU A 100 -2.81 17.92 -1.68
C GLU A 100 -1.46 18.33 -1.08
N ALA A 101 -1.49 19.22 -0.09
CA ALA A 101 -0.31 19.53 0.71
C ALA A 101 0.15 18.29 1.49
N GLY A 102 1.47 18.10 1.59
CA GLY A 102 2.05 17.04 2.42
C GLY A 102 1.63 17.17 3.87
N ARG A 103 1.29 16.04 4.49
CA ARG A 103 1.00 15.94 5.92
C ARG A 103 1.93 14.93 6.55
N GLU A 104 2.22 15.15 7.83
CA GLU A 104 2.95 14.19 8.65
C GLU A 104 2.04 13.03 9.02
N TYR A 105 2.58 11.82 8.94
CA TYR A 105 1.86 10.62 9.36
C TYR A 105 2.75 9.73 10.20
N THR A 106 2.14 9.06 11.18
CA THR A 106 2.62 7.81 11.75
C THR A 106 1.50 6.79 11.74
N VAL A 107 1.70 5.68 11.02
CA VAL A 107 0.70 4.62 10.85
C VAL A 107 1.30 3.24 11.01
N LYS A 108 0.54 2.31 11.59
CA LYS A 108 0.85 0.88 11.64
C LYS A 108 -0.31 0.10 11.07
N GLY A 109 -0.04 -1.00 10.38
CA GLY A 109 -1.09 -1.85 9.84
C GLY A 109 -0.60 -3.04 9.03
N CYS A 110 -1.56 -3.72 8.40
CA CYS A 110 -1.34 -4.86 7.51
C CYS A 110 -0.91 -4.41 6.12
N THR A 111 -0.02 -5.18 5.49
CA THR A 111 0.47 -4.93 4.13
C THR A 111 0.85 -6.23 3.41
N THR A 112 1.09 -6.16 2.10
CA THR A 112 1.66 -7.28 1.33
C THR A 112 3.18 -7.30 1.50
N GLN A 113 3.79 -8.49 1.40
CA GLN A 113 5.25 -8.59 1.46
C GLN A 113 5.95 -7.84 0.32
N ASP A 114 5.30 -7.70 -0.84
CA ASP A 114 5.81 -6.92 -1.97
C ASP A 114 5.92 -5.44 -1.66
N PHE A 115 4.97 -4.88 -0.91
CA PHE A 115 5.04 -3.50 -0.43
C PHE A 115 6.29 -3.27 0.41
N CYS A 116 6.63 -4.20 1.30
CA CYS A 116 7.83 -4.12 2.12
C CYS A 116 9.14 -4.28 1.33
N LYS A 117 9.14 -5.07 0.25
CA LYS A 117 10.35 -5.37 -0.53
C LYS A 117 10.62 -4.34 -1.61
N LEU A 118 9.57 -3.86 -2.28
CA LEU A 118 9.66 -2.97 -3.42
C LEU A 118 9.36 -1.52 -3.05
N GLY A 119 8.79 -1.25 -1.87
CA GLY A 119 8.66 0.09 -1.30
C GLY A 119 7.28 0.73 -1.48
N ILE A 120 6.99 1.69 -0.59
CA ILE A 120 5.71 2.42 -0.49
C ILE A 120 5.39 3.29 -1.71
N PHE A 121 6.41 3.74 -2.45
CA PHE A 121 6.27 4.57 -3.66
C PHE A 121 5.57 3.85 -4.83
N ASN A 122 5.32 2.54 -4.71
CA ASN A 122 4.54 1.77 -5.67
C ASN A 122 3.02 1.91 -5.48
N LEU A 123 2.57 2.55 -4.38
CA LEU A 123 1.19 2.97 -4.25
C LEU A 123 0.91 4.18 -5.15
N ALA A 124 0.36 3.92 -6.34
CA ALA A 124 0.04 4.95 -7.31
C ALA A 124 -0.82 6.07 -6.70
N GLY A 125 -0.44 7.33 -6.97
CA GLY A 125 -1.14 8.51 -6.46
C GLY A 125 -0.77 8.93 -5.04
N LEU A 126 0.20 8.26 -4.40
CA LEU A 126 0.83 8.69 -3.14
C LEU A 126 2.27 9.10 -3.40
N GLN A 127 2.67 10.23 -2.83
CA GLN A 127 4.06 10.65 -2.74
C GLN A 127 4.46 10.65 -1.27
N VAL A 128 5.68 10.20 -0.98
CA VAL A 128 6.22 10.17 0.39
C VAL A 128 7.61 10.79 0.42
N TYR A 129 7.90 11.48 1.51
CA TYR A 129 9.17 12.17 1.74
C TYR A 129 9.57 12.03 3.21
N ASP A 130 10.87 12.13 3.47
CA ASP A 130 11.46 12.08 4.82
C ASP A 130 10.81 11.02 5.72
N TYR A 131 10.89 9.76 5.27
CA TYR A 131 10.13 8.67 5.87
C TYR A 131 10.99 7.50 6.34
N GLY A 132 10.51 6.85 7.41
CA GLY A 132 10.92 5.52 7.83
C GLY A 132 9.81 4.51 7.55
N LEU A 133 10.18 3.40 6.90
CA LEU A 133 9.31 2.24 6.72
C LEU A 133 9.93 1.03 7.42
N LYS A 134 9.22 0.47 8.40
CA LYS A 134 9.60 -0.75 9.11
C LYS A 134 8.61 -1.85 8.76
N CYS A 135 9.12 -3.03 8.43
CA CYS A 135 8.29 -4.18 8.12
C CYS A 135 8.68 -5.39 8.97
N ALA A 136 7.67 -6.19 9.32
CA ALA A 136 7.82 -7.47 9.99
C ALA A 136 6.81 -8.50 9.43
N PRO A 137 7.05 -9.81 9.56
CA PRO A 137 6.03 -10.82 9.28
C PRO A 137 4.78 -10.60 10.14
N ALA A 138 3.59 -10.82 9.57
CA ALA A 138 2.36 -10.71 10.33
C ALA A 138 2.17 -11.89 11.30
N LEU A 139 1.50 -11.63 12.42
CA LEU A 139 1.20 -12.64 13.43
C LEU A 139 -0.08 -13.38 13.05
N LYS A 140 -0.18 -14.67 13.39
CA LYS A 140 -1.45 -15.40 13.24
C LYS A 140 -2.49 -14.83 14.23
N ALA A 141 -3.70 -14.65 13.72
CA ALA A 141 -4.84 -14.09 14.46
C ALA A 141 -5.30 -15.00 15.60
#